data_AF-A0A1Z8L6W8-F1
#
_entry.id   AF-A0A1Z8L6W8-F1
#
_cell.length_a   1.000
_cell.length_b   1.000
_cell.length_c   1.000
_cell.angle_alpha   90.00
_cell.angle_beta   90.00
_cell.angle_gamma   90.00
#
_symmetry.space_group_name_H-M   'P 1'
#
loop_
_entity.id
_entity.type
_entity.pdbx_description
1 polymer ?
#
loop_
_entity_poly.entity_id
_entity_poly.type
_entity_poly.pdbx_seq_one_letter_code
_entity_poly.pdbx_strand_id
1 'polypeptide(L)'
;MNCIRSKKIRFHRIKLPKAKQSIAAPLYFHTMTGRFAPTPSGYMHIGNASTALLSWLHVKSLGGKIVLRIEDIDYQRCKKKYTKSIFEDLSKMGLNWDGEPLFQSDRDENYLSVLNFLIQKDLVFACSCNRKMIRKSILNKDSKYYQGACIKKNLPLDGPYSLRLKTWKGYPVIRRSDKAWSYNFVVVIDDASQKVTHIVRGADLQECDSFQEHLRGLLGYESPSIHHAPIWLGPGGQKLSKKHGPISLKDYFQKGWSPEALLGAIAAGLNLKKDKSPCSANYLINSFGSYDWNKSSVYSSDFLPL
;
A
#
# COMPACT_ATOMS: atom_id res chain seq x y z
N MET A 1 34.30 -36.85 -50.84
CA MET A 1 34.86 -35.70 -51.58
C MET A 1 33.76 -34.68 -51.84
N ASN A 2 33.80 -33.53 -51.16
CA ASN A 2 33.61 -32.18 -51.71
C ASN A 2 33.27 -31.20 -50.58
N CYS A 3 34.25 -30.34 -50.31
CA CYS A 3 34.27 -29.26 -49.35
C CYS A 3 33.39 -28.10 -49.86
N ILE A 4 32.33 -27.73 -49.14
CA ILE A 4 31.52 -26.55 -49.46
C ILE A 4 32.02 -25.37 -48.61
N ARG A 5 32.66 -24.42 -49.28
CA ARG A 5 33.18 -23.15 -48.75
C ARG A 5 32.08 -22.30 -48.11
N SER A 6 32.38 -21.73 -46.94
CA SER A 6 31.55 -20.74 -46.24
C SER A 6 31.48 -19.42 -47.02
N LYS A 7 30.27 -18.95 -47.31
CA LYS A 7 30.02 -17.59 -47.81
C LYS A 7 30.00 -16.62 -46.62
N LYS A 8 30.96 -15.70 -46.56
CA LYS A 8 30.95 -14.56 -45.64
C LYS A 8 29.78 -13.62 -45.99
N ILE A 9 28.84 -13.44 -45.07
CA ILE A 9 27.77 -12.44 -45.18
C ILE A 9 28.34 -11.08 -44.77
N ARG A 10 28.34 -10.10 -45.69
CA ARG A 10 28.70 -8.69 -45.42
C ARG A 10 27.51 -7.97 -44.81
N PHE A 11 27.59 -7.61 -43.54
CA PHE A 11 26.64 -6.68 -42.90
C PHE A 11 26.84 -5.28 -43.49
N HIS A 12 25.85 -4.78 -44.24
CA HIS A 12 25.80 -3.37 -44.63
C HIS A 12 25.36 -2.55 -43.43
N ARG A 13 26.16 -1.55 -43.02
CA ARG A 13 25.77 -0.58 -41.99
C ARG A 13 24.55 0.20 -42.47
N ILE A 14 23.39 -0.04 -41.86
CA ILE A 14 22.21 0.79 -42.01
C ILE A 14 22.53 2.15 -41.39
N LYS A 15 22.57 3.22 -42.20
CA LYS A 15 22.69 4.59 -41.70
C LYS A 15 21.36 4.99 -41.04
N LEU A 16 21.38 5.19 -39.72
CA LEU A 16 20.25 5.75 -38.99
C LEU A 16 20.02 7.20 -39.45
N PRO A 17 18.75 7.64 -39.64
CA PRO A 17 18.44 9.01 -40.02
C PRO A 17 18.83 9.99 -38.90
N LYS A 18 19.38 11.15 -39.28
CA LYS A 18 19.72 12.23 -38.35
C LYS A 18 18.45 12.71 -37.62
N ALA A 19 18.56 12.88 -36.30
CA ALA A 19 17.50 13.36 -35.44
C ALA A 19 16.92 14.69 -35.97
N LYS A 20 15.65 14.67 -36.37
CA LYS A 20 14.88 15.89 -36.59
C LYS A 20 14.54 16.49 -35.22
N GLN A 21 14.66 17.81 -35.14
CA GLN A 21 14.45 18.65 -33.96
C GLN A 21 13.22 18.23 -33.15
N SER A 22 13.40 18.16 -31.83
CA SER A 22 12.39 17.80 -30.85
C SER A 22 11.26 18.83 -30.83
N ILE A 23 10.11 18.44 -31.38
CA ILE A 23 8.84 19.06 -31.06
C ILE A 23 8.51 18.60 -29.64
N ALA A 24 8.39 19.55 -28.71
CA ALA A 24 8.10 19.25 -27.30
C ALA A 24 6.87 18.34 -27.20
N ALA A 25 7.02 17.18 -26.55
CA ALA A 25 5.91 16.31 -26.23
C ALA A 25 4.88 17.11 -25.42
N PRO A 26 3.56 16.94 -25.65
CA PRO A 26 2.56 17.61 -24.86
C PRO A 26 2.78 17.26 -23.38
N LEU A 27 2.84 18.28 -22.52
CA LEU A 27 2.85 18.13 -21.06
C LEU A 27 1.53 17.47 -20.66
N TYR A 28 1.49 16.14 -20.65
CA TYR A 28 0.45 15.39 -19.98
C TYR A 28 0.62 15.68 -18.49
N PHE A 29 -0.14 16.65 -17.97
CA PHE A 29 -0.32 16.79 -16.53
C PHE A 29 -0.91 15.47 -16.03
N HIS A 30 -0.06 14.59 -15.50
CA HIS A 30 -0.54 13.41 -14.81
C HIS A 30 -1.39 13.91 -13.64
N THR A 31 -2.69 13.64 -13.72
CA THR A 31 -3.61 14.03 -12.64
C THR A 31 -3.17 13.30 -11.38
N MET A 32 -2.75 14.08 -10.39
CA MET A 32 -2.32 13.56 -9.11
C MET A 32 -3.42 12.67 -8.52
N THR A 33 -3.08 11.41 -8.26
CA THR A 33 -4.00 10.42 -7.72
C THR A 33 -3.43 9.86 -6.43
N GLY A 34 -4.19 9.97 -5.35
CA GLY A 34 -3.92 9.29 -4.08
C GLY A 34 -4.94 8.19 -3.84
N ARG A 35 -4.75 7.42 -2.77
CA ARG A 35 -5.71 6.40 -2.36
C ARG A 35 -5.81 6.26 -0.86
N PHE A 36 -7.02 5.94 -0.40
CA PHE A 36 -7.22 5.30 0.88
C PHE A 36 -7.49 3.81 0.66
N ALA A 37 -6.73 2.94 1.35
CA ALA A 37 -6.75 1.50 1.11
C ALA A 37 -7.01 0.69 2.41
N PRO A 38 -8.23 0.71 2.99
CA PRO A 38 -8.51 0.01 4.24
C PRO A 38 -8.78 -1.48 4.03
N THR A 39 -8.28 -2.31 4.96
CA THR A 39 -8.71 -3.70 5.13
C THR A 39 -10.01 -3.78 5.94
N PRO A 40 -11.09 -4.41 5.43
CA PRO A 40 -12.38 -4.48 6.12
C PRO A 40 -12.42 -5.58 7.21
N SER A 41 -11.46 -5.59 8.13
CA SER A 41 -11.36 -6.56 9.23
C SER A 41 -11.93 -6.07 10.57
N GLY A 42 -12.39 -4.83 10.62
CA GLY A 42 -12.96 -4.19 11.81
C GLY A 42 -13.61 -2.85 11.47
N TYR A 43 -14.27 -2.23 12.46
CA TYR A 43 -14.74 -0.86 12.33
C TYR A 43 -13.55 0.09 12.22
N MET A 44 -13.72 1.16 11.44
CA MET A 44 -12.66 2.15 11.23
C MET A 44 -12.27 2.79 12.56
N HIS A 45 -10.98 2.75 12.88
CA HIS A 45 -10.47 3.37 14.10
C HIS A 45 -9.83 4.73 13.83
N ILE A 46 -9.54 5.49 14.89
CA ILE A 46 -8.95 6.84 14.81
C ILE A 46 -7.70 6.89 13.93
N GLY A 47 -6.79 5.92 14.05
CA GLY A 47 -5.63 5.82 13.15
C GLY A 47 -5.98 5.65 11.67
N ASN A 48 -7.02 4.87 11.32
CA ASN A 48 -7.49 4.75 9.94
C ASN A 48 -8.13 6.06 9.47
N ALA A 49 -8.98 6.68 10.29
CA ALA A 49 -9.61 7.96 9.96
C ALA A 49 -8.58 9.07 9.79
N SER A 50 -7.52 9.07 10.58
CA SER A 50 -6.38 10.00 10.45
C SER A 50 -5.63 9.79 9.14
N THR A 51 -5.36 8.53 8.78
CA THR A 51 -4.73 8.19 7.50
C THR A 51 -5.63 8.59 6.31
N ALA A 52 -6.94 8.35 6.41
CA ALA A 52 -7.91 8.76 5.40
C ALA A 52 -7.92 10.29 5.25
N LEU A 53 -7.99 11.03 6.36
CA LEU A 53 -7.98 12.50 6.36
C LEU A 53 -6.71 13.06 5.72
N LEU A 54 -5.52 12.60 6.16
CA LEU A 54 -4.25 13.07 5.60
C LEU A 54 -4.10 12.70 4.13
N SER A 55 -4.50 11.49 3.73
CA SER A 55 -4.49 11.08 2.32
C SER A 55 -5.40 11.97 1.48
N TRP A 56 -6.59 12.27 2.00
CA TRP A 56 -7.60 13.06 1.32
C TRP A 56 -7.15 14.51 1.17
N LEU A 57 -6.70 15.15 2.26
CA LEU A 57 -6.20 16.52 2.24
C LEU A 57 -4.97 16.70 1.36
N HIS A 58 -4.03 15.74 1.40
CA HIS A 58 -2.85 15.79 0.56
C HIS A 58 -3.22 15.90 -0.91
N VAL A 59 -4.13 15.05 -1.38
CA VAL A 59 -4.46 15.09 -2.80
C VAL A 59 -5.46 16.17 -3.17
N LYS A 60 -6.44 16.47 -2.31
CA LYS A 60 -7.45 17.50 -2.61
C LYS A 60 -6.87 18.92 -2.55
N SER A 61 -5.88 19.18 -1.70
CA SER A 61 -5.19 20.49 -1.65
C SER A 61 -4.40 20.83 -2.90
N LEU A 62 -4.03 19.84 -3.72
CA LEU A 62 -3.37 20.07 -5.02
C LEU A 62 -4.31 19.76 -6.20
N GLY A 63 -5.63 19.76 -5.98
CA GLY A 63 -6.63 19.55 -7.02
C GLY A 63 -6.67 18.14 -7.61
N GLY A 64 -6.11 17.15 -6.90
CA GLY A 64 -6.03 15.76 -7.33
C GLY A 64 -7.28 14.93 -7.01
N LYS A 65 -7.18 13.64 -7.37
CA LYS A 65 -8.20 12.63 -7.11
C LYS A 65 -7.77 11.70 -5.99
N ILE A 66 -8.73 11.20 -5.22
CA ILE A 66 -8.52 10.14 -4.25
C ILE A 66 -9.38 8.94 -4.60
N VAL A 67 -8.77 7.79 -4.83
CA VAL A 67 -9.50 6.54 -5.07
C VAL A 67 -9.64 5.74 -3.77
N LEU A 68 -10.68 4.91 -3.69
CA LEU A 68 -10.86 3.97 -2.59
C LEU A 68 -10.52 2.55 -3.05
N ARG A 69 -9.72 1.84 -2.25
CA ARG A 69 -9.41 0.42 -2.46
C ARG A 69 -9.73 -0.38 -1.21
N ILE A 70 -10.59 -1.38 -1.33
CA ILE A 70 -10.89 -2.30 -0.24
C ILE A 70 -9.90 -3.46 -0.31
N GLU A 71 -9.02 -3.53 0.69
CA GLU A 71 -7.96 -4.55 0.76
C GLU A 71 -8.47 -5.83 1.42
N ASP A 72 -9.32 -6.56 0.71
CA ASP A 72 -10.05 -7.75 1.19
C ASP A 72 -9.44 -9.10 0.75
N ILE A 73 -8.13 -9.12 0.48
CA ILE A 73 -7.38 -10.34 0.13
C ILE A 73 -7.36 -11.41 1.24
N ASP A 74 -7.60 -11.02 2.50
CA ASP A 74 -7.73 -11.95 3.62
C ASP A 74 -9.21 -12.19 3.95
N TYR A 75 -9.81 -13.10 3.19
CA TYR A 75 -11.23 -13.44 3.26
C TYR A 75 -11.68 -13.91 4.65
N GLN A 76 -10.78 -14.48 5.47
CA GLN A 76 -11.13 -14.96 6.81
C GLN A 76 -11.35 -13.81 7.79
N ARG A 77 -10.58 -12.74 7.63
CA ARG A 77 -10.67 -11.54 8.49
C ARG A 77 -11.67 -10.53 7.96
N CYS A 78 -11.88 -10.49 6.66
CA CYS A 78 -12.71 -9.49 6.00
C CYS A 78 -14.21 -9.82 6.09
N LYS A 79 -15.03 -8.82 6.41
CA LYS A 79 -16.50 -8.99 6.49
C LYS A 79 -17.22 -7.85 5.78
N LYS A 80 -18.26 -8.17 4.99
CA LYS A 80 -19.08 -7.19 4.26
C LYS A 80 -19.62 -6.06 5.15
N LYS A 81 -19.96 -6.36 6.41
CA LYS A 81 -20.43 -5.34 7.38
C LYS A 81 -19.39 -4.24 7.65
N TYR A 82 -18.10 -4.58 7.63
CA TYR A 82 -17.03 -3.61 7.85
C TYR A 82 -16.77 -2.79 6.59
N THR A 83 -16.84 -3.39 5.40
CA THR A 83 -16.86 -2.65 4.13
C THR A 83 -17.97 -1.59 4.11
N LYS A 84 -19.21 -1.99 4.43
CA LYS A 84 -20.34 -1.05 4.50
C LYS A 84 -20.08 0.08 5.51
N SER A 85 -19.59 -0.26 6.70
CA SER A 85 -19.24 0.74 7.71
C SER A 85 -18.15 1.70 7.23
N ILE A 86 -17.12 1.22 6.52
CA ILE A 86 -16.06 2.08 5.97
C ILE A 86 -16.68 3.13 5.03
N PHE A 87 -17.57 2.73 4.13
CA PHE A 87 -18.24 3.66 3.21
C PHE A 87 -19.09 4.70 3.97
N GLU A 88 -19.90 4.25 4.92
CA GLU A 88 -20.74 5.13 5.75
C GLU A 88 -19.89 6.12 6.56
N ASP A 89 -18.82 5.65 7.19
CA ASP A 89 -17.93 6.45 8.03
C ASP A 89 -17.17 7.49 7.19
N LEU A 90 -16.63 7.11 6.03
CA LEU A 90 -15.95 8.05 5.13
C LEU A 90 -16.91 9.15 4.64
N SER A 91 -18.13 8.77 4.25
CA SER A 91 -19.16 9.72 3.81
C SER A 91 -19.55 10.69 4.92
N LYS A 92 -19.80 10.18 6.14
CA LYS A 92 -20.11 11.01 7.33
C LYS A 92 -19.00 12.00 7.65
N MET A 93 -17.74 11.59 7.51
CA MET A 93 -16.57 12.44 7.78
C MET A 93 -16.27 13.43 6.64
N GLY A 94 -17.03 13.41 5.54
CA GLY A 94 -16.79 14.25 4.37
C GLY A 94 -15.57 13.83 3.53
N LEU A 95 -15.08 12.61 3.73
CA LEU A 95 -13.87 12.06 3.08
C LEU A 95 -14.26 11.22 1.85
N ASN A 96 -15.06 11.81 0.96
CA ASN A 96 -15.53 11.14 -0.26
C ASN A 96 -14.38 10.83 -1.22
N TRP A 97 -14.53 9.75 -2.00
CA TRP A 97 -13.57 9.32 -3.00
C TRP A 97 -14.11 9.50 -4.42
N ASP A 98 -13.21 9.45 -5.39
CA ASP A 98 -13.48 9.62 -6.81
C ASP A 98 -13.59 8.25 -7.50
N GLY A 99 -14.65 8.05 -8.27
CA GLY A 99 -14.91 6.82 -9.01
C GLY A 99 -15.38 5.65 -8.14
N GLU A 100 -15.44 4.47 -8.76
CA GLU A 100 -15.87 3.25 -8.08
C GLU A 100 -14.78 2.69 -7.16
N PRO A 101 -15.13 2.19 -5.96
CA PRO A 101 -14.20 1.46 -5.12
C PRO A 101 -13.66 0.22 -5.83
N LEU A 102 -12.36 0.00 -5.74
CA LEU A 102 -11.72 -1.22 -6.21
C LEU A 102 -11.65 -2.25 -5.07
N PHE A 103 -12.02 -3.49 -5.35
CA PHE A 103 -11.91 -4.61 -4.40
C PHE A 103 -10.75 -5.52 -4.82
N GLN A 104 -9.88 -5.87 -3.87
CA GLN A 104 -8.75 -6.73 -4.19
C GLN A 104 -9.15 -8.19 -4.41
N SER A 105 -10.27 -8.62 -3.83
CA SER A 105 -10.86 -9.94 -4.04
C SER A 105 -11.26 -10.20 -5.50
N ASP A 106 -11.52 -9.16 -6.29
CA ASP A 106 -11.93 -9.26 -7.70
C ASP A 106 -10.75 -9.23 -8.69
N ARG A 107 -9.51 -9.36 -8.19
CA ARG A 107 -8.30 -9.02 -8.98
C ARG A 107 -7.28 -10.14 -9.13
N ASP A 108 -7.71 -11.38 -8.89
CA ASP A 108 -6.84 -12.55 -8.99
C ASP A 108 -6.13 -12.64 -10.34
N GLU A 109 -6.83 -12.36 -11.45
CA GLU A 109 -6.27 -12.39 -12.80
C GLU A 109 -5.13 -11.37 -12.98
N ASN A 110 -5.26 -10.17 -12.43
CA ASN A 110 -4.20 -9.15 -12.48
C ASN A 110 -2.95 -9.64 -11.74
N TYR A 111 -3.13 -10.23 -10.55
CA TYR A 111 -2.03 -10.74 -9.74
C TYR A 111 -1.37 -11.97 -10.38
N LEU A 112 -2.16 -12.86 -10.98
CA LEU A 112 -1.69 -14.01 -11.74
C LEU A 112 -0.85 -13.58 -12.96
N SER A 113 -1.28 -12.55 -13.68
CA SER A 113 -0.54 -12.01 -14.83
C SER A 113 0.86 -11.54 -14.42
N VAL A 114 0.94 -10.76 -13.33
CA VAL A 114 2.23 -10.29 -12.79
C VAL A 114 3.07 -11.44 -12.23
N LEU A 115 2.45 -12.41 -11.55
CA LEU A 115 3.15 -13.60 -11.09
C LEU A 115 3.77 -14.38 -12.26
N ASN A 116 3.03 -14.57 -13.35
CA ASN A 116 3.49 -15.26 -14.54
C ASN A 116 4.66 -14.52 -15.20
N PHE A 117 4.60 -13.19 -15.28
CA PHE A 117 5.73 -12.38 -15.72
C PHE A 117 6.99 -12.64 -14.87
N LEU A 118 6.86 -12.63 -13.54
CA LEU A 118 7.99 -12.89 -12.64
C LEU A 118 8.52 -14.34 -12.77
N ILE A 119 7.64 -15.32 -13.03
CA ILE A 119 8.02 -16.70 -13.30
C ILE A 119 8.84 -16.80 -14.60
N GLN A 120 8.38 -16.15 -15.68
CA GLN A 120 9.09 -16.12 -16.96
C GLN A 120 10.48 -15.47 -16.86
N LYS A 121 10.67 -14.56 -15.91
CA LYS A 121 11.96 -13.93 -15.59
C LYS A 121 12.84 -14.75 -14.64
N ASP A 122 12.43 -15.97 -14.29
CA ASP A 122 13.07 -16.83 -13.29
C ASP A 122 13.25 -16.16 -11.91
N LEU A 123 12.32 -15.27 -11.52
CA LEU A 123 12.41 -14.51 -10.26
C LEU A 123 11.62 -15.15 -9.11
N VAL A 124 10.98 -16.30 -9.33
CA VAL A 124 10.08 -16.95 -8.36
C VAL A 124 10.57 -18.37 -8.06
N PHE A 125 10.41 -18.81 -6.80
CA PHE A 125 10.58 -20.22 -6.43
C PHE A 125 9.51 -20.67 -5.43
N ALA A 126 9.21 -21.96 -5.43
CA ALA A 126 8.31 -22.59 -4.48
C ALA A 126 9.02 -22.94 -3.16
N CYS A 127 8.32 -22.79 -2.05
CA CYS A 127 8.85 -23.00 -0.71
C CYS A 127 7.87 -23.80 0.16
N SER A 128 8.36 -24.94 0.66
CA SER A 128 7.65 -25.82 1.59
C SER A 128 7.99 -25.57 3.07
N CYS A 129 8.80 -24.54 3.39
CA CYS A 129 9.20 -24.28 4.77
C CYS A 129 8.02 -23.83 5.63
N ASN A 130 7.77 -24.56 6.72
CA ASN A 130 6.88 -24.12 7.78
C ASN A 130 7.55 -23.06 8.70
N ARG A 131 6.78 -22.50 9.64
CA ARG A 131 7.27 -21.46 10.58
C ARG A 131 8.50 -21.91 11.39
N LYS A 132 8.55 -23.17 11.83
CA LYS A 132 9.70 -23.71 12.59
C LYS A 132 10.97 -23.73 11.74
N MET A 133 10.86 -24.17 10.49
CA MET A 133 11.98 -24.18 9.54
C MET A 133 12.46 -22.77 9.19
N ILE A 134 11.54 -21.83 9.00
CA ILE A 134 11.88 -20.41 8.75
C ILE A 134 12.64 -19.83 9.94
N ARG A 135 12.16 -20.03 11.18
CA ARG A 135 12.85 -19.57 12.40
C ARG A 135 14.25 -20.18 12.54
N LYS A 136 14.38 -21.49 12.31
CA LYS A 136 15.69 -22.16 12.33
C LYS A 136 16.65 -21.57 11.28
N SER A 137 16.14 -21.24 10.09
CA SER A 137 16.93 -20.61 9.02
C SER A 137 17.44 -19.21 9.39
N ILE A 138 16.69 -18.46 10.19
CA ILE A 138 17.04 -17.12 10.69
C ILE A 138 18.13 -17.25 11.77
N LEU A 139 17.89 -18.08 12.78
CA LEU A 139 18.79 -18.29 13.93
C LEU A 139 20.16 -18.84 13.52
N ASN A 140 20.19 -19.85 12.65
CA ASN A 140 21.45 -20.51 12.26
C ASN A 140 22.44 -19.58 11.53
N LYS A 141 21.99 -18.44 11.02
CA LYS A 141 22.82 -17.50 10.27
C LYS A 141 22.88 -16.11 10.91
N ASP A 142 22.38 -15.99 12.15
CA ASP A 142 22.23 -14.71 12.85
C ASP A 142 21.66 -13.60 11.94
N SER A 143 20.63 -13.96 11.16
CA SER A 143 20.05 -13.08 10.16
C SER A 143 18.62 -12.73 10.51
N LYS A 144 18.21 -11.48 10.27
CA LYS A 144 16.82 -11.04 10.41
C LYS A 144 15.87 -11.67 9.37
N TYR A 145 16.42 -12.34 8.35
CA TYR A 145 15.70 -12.74 7.15
C TYR A 145 15.77 -14.24 6.88
N TYR A 146 14.75 -14.79 6.21
CA TYR A 146 14.78 -16.16 5.71
C TYR A 146 15.89 -16.34 4.65
N GLN A 147 16.60 -17.46 4.71
CA GLN A 147 17.85 -17.65 3.94
C GLN A 147 17.67 -18.47 2.66
N GLY A 148 16.42 -18.73 2.24
CA GLY A 148 16.18 -19.37 0.94
C GLY A 148 16.47 -20.87 0.92
N ALA A 149 16.25 -21.58 2.03
CA ALA A 149 16.51 -23.02 2.15
C ALA A 149 15.80 -23.91 1.08
N CYS A 150 14.79 -23.39 0.38
CA CYS A 150 14.12 -24.10 -0.72
C CYS A 150 14.57 -23.70 -2.13
N ILE A 151 15.46 -22.71 -2.31
CA ILE A 151 15.82 -22.20 -3.64
C ILE A 151 16.39 -23.31 -4.54
N LYS A 152 17.29 -24.14 -3.98
CA LYS A 152 17.94 -25.24 -4.72
C LYS A 152 17.10 -26.52 -4.78
N LYS A 153 15.90 -26.53 -4.20
CA LYS A 153 15.06 -27.74 -4.16
C LYS A 153 14.25 -27.94 -5.44
N ASN A 154 14.16 -26.93 -6.30
CA ASN A 154 13.42 -26.97 -7.56
C ASN A 154 12.00 -27.53 -7.37
N LEU A 155 11.32 -27.10 -6.31
CA LEU A 155 9.95 -27.51 -6.05
C LEU A 155 9.02 -27.00 -7.17
N PRO A 156 8.02 -27.78 -7.59
CA PRO A 156 7.07 -27.36 -8.61
C PRO A 156 6.28 -26.13 -8.15
N LEU A 157 6.06 -25.18 -9.06
CA LEU A 157 5.41 -23.89 -8.75
C LEU A 157 3.88 -24.00 -8.59
N ASP A 158 3.26 -25.02 -9.16
CA ASP A 158 1.84 -25.34 -9.08
C ASP A 158 1.48 -26.18 -7.84
N GLY A 159 2.47 -26.67 -7.10
CA GLY A 159 2.29 -27.47 -5.89
C GLY A 159 1.65 -26.74 -4.69
N PRO A 160 1.46 -27.44 -3.56
CA PRO A 160 0.88 -26.90 -2.32
C PRO A 160 1.90 -26.07 -1.52
N TYR A 161 2.63 -25.17 -2.20
CA TYR A 161 3.74 -24.42 -1.65
C TYR A 161 3.48 -22.92 -1.68
N SER A 162 4.19 -22.18 -0.82
CA SER A 162 4.24 -20.72 -0.96
C SER A 162 5.20 -20.35 -2.08
N LEU A 163 4.86 -19.34 -2.86
CA LEU A 163 5.71 -18.74 -3.88
C LEU A 163 6.43 -17.53 -3.30
N ARG A 164 7.73 -17.43 -3.57
CA ARG A 164 8.62 -16.40 -3.02
C ARG A 164 9.41 -15.70 -4.12
N LEU A 165 9.66 -14.41 -3.92
CA LEU A 165 10.50 -13.62 -4.82
C LEU A 165 11.99 -13.85 -4.52
N LYS A 166 12.82 -14.07 -5.54
CA LYS A 166 14.27 -14.36 -5.42
C LYS A 166 15.13 -13.13 -5.12
N THR A 167 14.67 -11.94 -5.47
CA THR A 167 15.52 -10.75 -5.64
C THR A 167 15.55 -9.80 -4.45
N TRP A 168 14.97 -10.19 -3.31
CA TRP A 168 14.97 -9.36 -2.11
C TRP A 168 15.41 -10.15 -0.89
N LYS A 169 16.10 -9.48 0.04
CA LYS A 169 16.51 -10.08 1.31
C LYS A 169 15.31 -10.72 2.01
N GLY A 170 15.46 -11.98 2.40
CA GLY A 170 14.40 -12.75 3.06
C GLY A 170 13.44 -13.47 2.15
N TYR A 171 13.59 -13.38 0.82
CA TYR A 171 12.79 -14.09 -0.17
C TYR A 171 11.29 -14.01 0.16
N PRO A 172 10.71 -12.79 0.13
CA PRO A 172 9.38 -12.54 0.64
C PRO A 172 8.35 -13.40 -0.08
N VAL A 173 7.34 -13.85 0.66
CA VAL A 173 6.20 -14.58 0.09
C VAL A 173 5.41 -13.61 -0.76
N ILE A 174 5.12 -13.99 -2.01
CA ILE A 174 4.21 -13.27 -2.92
C ILE A 174 2.85 -13.97 -3.03
N ARG A 175 2.84 -15.30 -2.91
CA ARG A 175 1.61 -16.10 -2.82
C ARG A 175 1.78 -17.20 -1.78
N ARG A 176 0.82 -17.37 -0.89
CA ARG A 176 0.84 -18.39 0.15
C ARG A 176 0.43 -19.76 -0.40
N SER A 177 0.68 -20.81 0.37
CA SER A 177 0.29 -22.18 0.01
C SER A 177 -1.23 -22.39 -0.04
N ASP A 178 -1.99 -21.61 0.72
CA ASP A 178 -3.45 -21.53 0.66
C ASP A 178 -3.96 -20.58 -0.44
N LYS A 179 -3.10 -20.27 -1.41
CA LYS A 179 -3.35 -19.43 -2.60
C LYS A 179 -3.62 -17.95 -2.32
N ALA A 180 -3.75 -17.53 -1.06
CA ALA A 180 -3.87 -16.13 -0.68
C ALA A 180 -2.63 -15.31 -1.09
N TRP A 181 -2.86 -14.11 -1.61
CA TRP A 181 -1.79 -13.19 -1.99
C TRP A 181 -1.17 -12.51 -0.78
N SER A 182 0.10 -12.12 -0.90
CA SER A 182 0.72 -11.27 0.12
C SER A 182 0.37 -9.80 -0.12
N TYR A 183 0.16 -9.07 0.98
CA TYR A 183 -0.10 -7.62 0.95
C TYR A 183 0.92 -6.88 0.06
N ASN A 184 2.22 -6.99 0.38
CA ASN A 184 3.26 -6.26 -0.35
C ASN A 184 3.31 -6.54 -1.86
N PHE A 185 2.83 -7.70 -2.30
CA PHE A 185 2.73 -8.02 -3.72
C PHE A 185 1.56 -7.28 -4.37
N VAL A 186 0.35 -7.41 -3.80
CA VAL A 186 -0.87 -6.85 -4.42
C VAL A 186 -0.90 -5.32 -4.39
N VAL A 187 -0.40 -4.66 -3.33
CA VAL A 187 -0.51 -3.19 -3.25
C VAL A 187 0.27 -2.52 -4.37
N VAL A 188 1.45 -3.07 -4.72
CA VAL A 188 2.31 -2.51 -5.76
C VAL A 188 1.63 -2.60 -7.13
N ILE A 189 0.96 -3.72 -7.39
CA ILE A 189 0.22 -3.95 -8.64
C ILE A 189 -1.00 -3.03 -8.71
N ASP A 190 -1.72 -2.88 -7.60
CA ASP A 190 -2.93 -2.08 -7.56
C ASP A 190 -2.64 -0.58 -7.64
N ASP A 191 -1.64 -0.11 -6.90
CA ASP A 191 -1.20 1.28 -6.97
C ASP A 191 -0.81 1.65 -8.41
N ALA A 192 -0.08 0.78 -9.12
CA ALA A 192 0.23 0.98 -10.53
C ALA A 192 -1.02 0.98 -11.43
N SER A 193 -1.92 0.02 -11.24
CA SER A 193 -3.15 -0.07 -12.05
C SER A 193 -4.12 1.10 -11.85
N GLN A 194 -4.16 1.65 -10.63
CA GLN A 194 -4.96 2.83 -10.27
C GLN A 194 -4.22 4.14 -10.55
N LYS A 195 -3.00 4.08 -11.11
CA LYS A 195 -2.12 5.24 -11.37
C LYS A 195 -1.91 6.10 -10.13
N VAL A 196 -1.78 5.45 -8.97
CA VAL A 196 -1.49 6.11 -7.69
C VAL A 196 -0.12 6.75 -7.77
N THR A 197 -0.09 8.05 -7.47
CA THR A 197 1.11 8.89 -7.43
C THR A 197 1.47 9.32 -6.02
N HIS A 198 0.50 9.35 -5.09
CA HIS A 198 0.68 9.81 -3.72
C HIS A 198 0.06 8.84 -2.72
N ILE A 199 0.86 8.43 -1.74
CA ILE A 199 0.50 7.46 -0.72
C ILE A 199 0.62 8.12 0.63
N VAL A 200 -0.46 8.05 1.41
CA VAL A 200 -0.40 8.22 2.86
C VAL A 200 -0.83 6.91 3.51
N ARG A 201 -0.08 6.45 4.50
CA ARG A 201 -0.34 5.21 5.26
C ARG A 201 0.22 5.29 6.67
N GLY A 202 -0.16 4.39 7.58
CA GLY A 202 0.39 4.41 8.94
C GLY A 202 1.91 4.22 8.98
N ALA A 203 2.60 4.90 9.90
CA ALA A 203 4.05 4.80 10.07
C ALA A 203 4.55 3.38 10.44
N ASP A 204 3.66 2.51 10.94
CA ASP A 204 3.95 1.10 11.17
C ASP A 204 4.21 0.30 9.89
N LEU A 205 3.91 0.87 8.71
CA LEU A 205 4.16 0.24 7.41
C LEU A 205 5.47 0.68 6.75
N GLN A 206 6.23 1.58 7.37
CA GLN A 206 7.47 2.14 6.81
C GLN A 206 8.53 1.07 6.47
N GLU A 207 8.55 -0.05 7.21
CA GLU A 207 9.47 -1.17 6.91
C GLU A 207 9.18 -1.83 5.56
N CYS A 208 7.95 -1.69 5.04
CA CYS A 208 7.55 -2.28 3.76
C CYS A 208 8.13 -1.52 2.56
N ASP A 209 8.48 -0.25 2.72
CA ASP A 209 8.82 0.70 1.64
C ASP A 209 9.92 0.18 0.76
N SER A 210 11.03 -0.24 1.38
CA SER A 210 12.19 -0.75 0.68
C SER A 210 11.87 -1.96 -0.20
N PHE A 211 11.02 -2.87 0.27
CA PHE A 211 10.62 -4.04 -0.52
C PHE A 211 9.65 -3.67 -1.64
N GLN A 212 8.67 -2.80 -1.35
CA GLN A 212 7.71 -2.36 -2.36
C GLN A 212 8.38 -1.55 -3.47
N GLU A 213 9.39 -0.75 -3.13
CA GLU A 213 10.20 -0.01 -4.09
C GLU A 213 11.01 -0.94 -4.99
N HIS A 214 11.64 -1.96 -4.40
CA HIS A 214 12.31 -3.01 -5.17
C HIS A 214 11.35 -3.71 -6.14
N LEU A 215 10.15 -4.07 -5.68
CA LEU A 215 9.16 -4.73 -6.53
C LEU A 215 8.66 -3.81 -7.66
N ARG A 216 8.44 -2.51 -7.39
CA ARG A 216 8.10 -1.52 -8.42
C ARG A 216 9.18 -1.45 -9.50
N GLY A 217 10.44 -1.34 -9.10
CA GLY A 217 11.58 -1.30 -10.03
C GLY A 217 11.68 -2.54 -10.93
N LEU A 218 11.41 -3.73 -10.38
CA LEU A 218 11.37 -4.96 -11.19
C LEU A 218 10.23 -5.00 -12.22
N LEU A 219 9.10 -4.40 -11.89
CA LEU A 219 7.91 -4.37 -12.73
C LEU A 219 7.89 -3.15 -13.69
N GLY A 220 8.86 -2.25 -13.56
CA GLY A 220 8.92 -1.01 -14.34
C GLY A 220 7.80 -0.02 -13.99
N TYR A 221 7.28 -0.07 -12.77
CA TYR A 221 6.25 0.86 -12.29
C TYR A 221 6.88 2.12 -11.71
N GLU A 222 6.21 3.25 -11.87
CA GLU A 222 6.62 4.52 -11.27
C GLU A 222 6.48 4.47 -9.74
N SER A 223 7.38 5.19 -9.06
CA SER A 223 7.40 5.26 -7.61
C SER A 223 6.53 6.43 -7.13
N PRO A 224 5.51 6.16 -6.29
CA PRO A 224 4.69 7.22 -5.73
C PRO A 224 5.47 8.01 -4.67
N SER A 225 5.04 9.24 -4.40
CA SER A 225 5.41 9.95 -3.18
C SER A 225 4.76 9.26 -1.98
N ILE A 226 5.53 8.92 -0.95
CA ILE A 226 5.06 8.17 0.22
C ILE A 226 5.26 9.00 1.48
N HIS A 227 4.18 9.19 2.23
CA HIS A 227 4.19 9.77 3.55
C HIS A 227 3.55 8.84 4.58
N HIS A 228 3.96 9.03 5.83
CA HIS A 228 3.55 8.19 6.95
C HIS A 228 2.73 9.00 7.95
N ALA A 229 1.49 8.58 8.16
CA ALA A 229 0.61 9.13 9.18
C ALA A 229 1.10 8.70 10.59
N PRO A 230 1.04 9.61 11.58
CA PRO A 230 1.50 9.31 12.93
C PRO A 230 0.67 8.19 13.59
N ILE A 231 1.32 7.47 14.49
CA ILE A 231 0.67 6.43 15.30
C ILE A 231 -0.02 7.08 16.49
N TRP A 232 -1.32 6.80 16.65
CA TRP A 232 -2.05 7.20 17.85
C TRP A 232 -1.69 6.29 19.02
N LEU A 233 -1.36 6.90 20.16
CA LEU A 233 -0.95 6.25 21.39
C LEU A 233 -2.06 6.38 22.44
N GLY A 234 -2.26 5.31 23.21
CA GLY A 234 -3.09 5.32 24.41
C GLY A 234 -2.31 5.76 25.65
N PRO A 235 -2.93 5.69 26.84
CA PRO A 235 -2.27 5.95 28.11
C PRO A 235 -1.03 5.07 28.27
N GLY A 236 0.07 5.66 28.76
CA GLY A 236 1.35 4.95 28.90
C GLY A 236 2.14 4.74 27.60
N GLY A 237 1.76 5.40 26.50
CA GLY A 237 2.57 5.45 25.26
C GLY A 237 2.48 4.21 24.37
N GLN A 238 1.62 3.25 24.70
CA GLN A 238 1.38 2.08 23.86
C GLN A 238 0.50 2.46 22.65
N LYS A 239 0.65 1.73 21.53
CA LYS A 239 -0.24 1.91 20.37
C LYS A 239 -1.70 1.81 20.80
N LEU A 240 -2.52 2.77 20.38
CA LEU A 240 -3.93 2.83 20.71
C LEU A 240 -4.63 1.54 20.25
N SER A 241 -5.48 1.00 21.11
CA SER A 241 -6.11 -0.30 20.94
C SER A 241 -7.43 -0.34 21.73
N LYS A 242 -8.29 -1.32 21.44
CA LYS A 242 -9.60 -1.45 22.09
C LYS A 242 -9.54 -1.57 23.62
N LYS A 243 -8.39 -1.97 24.16
CA LYS A 243 -8.19 -2.07 25.63
C LYS A 243 -8.24 -0.71 26.31
N HIS A 244 -8.01 0.37 25.58
CA HIS A 244 -7.92 1.71 26.12
C HIS A 244 -9.26 2.46 26.13
N GLY A 245 -10.32 1.96 25.49
CA GLY A 245 -11.61 2.67 25.37
C GLY A 245 -12.23 2.60 23.96
N PRO A 246 -13.14 3.53 23.61
CA PRO A 246 -13.64 3.67 22.25
C PRO A 246 -12.46 4.03 21.35
N ILE A 247 -12.25 3.24 20.31
CA ILE A 247 -11.22 3.53 19.33
C ILE A 247 -11.79 3.62 17.92
N SER A 248 -13.04 3.17 17.72
CA SER A 248 -13.70 3.21 16.42
C SER A 248 -14.62 4.41 16.29
N LEU A 249 -14.79 4.89 15.05
CA LEU A 249 -15.73 5.96 14.72
C LEU A 249 -17.14 5.61 15.19
N LYS A 250 -17.53 4.34 15.01
CA LYS A 250 -18.78 3.80 15.54
C LYS A 250 -18.94 4.04 17.04
N ASP A 251 -17.90 3.79 17.84
CA ASP A 251 -17.98 3.96 19.29
C ASP A 251 -18.21 5.44 19.66
N TYR A 252 -17.52 6.37 18.98
CA TYR A 252 -17.71 7.81 19.19
C TYR A 252 -19.10 8.28 18.78
N PHE A 253 -19.59 7.85 17.62
CA PHE A 253 -20.93 8.20 17.15
C PHE A 253 -22.02 7.65 18.08
N GLN A 254 -21.85 6.45 18.62
CA GLN A 254 -22.76 5.89 19.62
C GLN A 254 -22.75 6.67 20.95
N LYS A 255 -21.65 7.34 21.27
CA LYS A 255 -21.54 8.26 22.41
C LYS A 255 -22.03 9.69 22.10
N GLY A 256 -22.68 9.90 20.95
CA GLY A 256 -23.28 11.19 20.58
C GLY A 256 -22.32 12.20 19.94
N TRP A 257 -21.10 11.81 19.58
CA TRP A 257 -20.20 12.69 18.84
C TRP A 257 -20.71 12.92 17.42
N SER A 258 -20.72 14.17 16.96
CA SER A 258 -20.93 14.46 15.54
C SER A 258 -19.66 14.14 14.72
N PRO A 259 -19.80 13.89 13.40
CA PRO A 259 -18.64 13.74 12.52
C PRO A 259 -17.69 14.94 12.57
N GLU A 260 -18.22 16.17 12.63
CA GLU A 260 -17.44 17.40 12.67
C GLU A 260 -16.66 17.54 13.98
N ALA A 261 -17.27 17.18 15.11
CA ALA A 261 -16.61 17.19 16.41
C ALA A 261 -15.45 16.18 16.46
N LEU A 262 -15.69 14.96 15.94
CA LEU A 262 -14.66 13.94 15.85
C LEU A 262 -13.53 14.35 14.90
N LEU A 263 -13.88 14.91 13.74
CA LEU A 263 -12.92 15.40 12.76
C LEU A 263 -12.07 16.55 13.32
N GLY A 264 -12.69 17.50 14.02
CA GLY A 264 -12.01 18.60 14.70
C GLY A 264 -10.98 18.12 15.71
N ALA A 265 -11.31 17.13 16.52
CA ALA A 265 -10.38 16.52 17.48
C ALA A 265 -9.23 15.76 16.80
N ILE A 266 -9.52 14.99 15.74
CA ILE A 266 -8.50 14.31 14.93
C ILE A 266 -7.56 15.35 14.28
N ALA A 267 -8.11 16.40 13.69
CA ALA A 267 -7.36 17.45 13.04
C ALA A 267 -6.43 18.19 14.01
N ALA A 268 -6.91 18.50 15.22
CA ALA A 268 -6.07 19.05 16.29
C ALA A 268 -4.93 18.12 16.66
N GLY A 269 -5.21 16.83 16.86
CA GLY A 269 -4.20 15.82 17.17
C GLY A 269 -3.14 15.67 16.09
N LEU A 270 -3.53 15.83 14.83
CA LEU A 270 -2.63 15.82 13.68
C LEU A 270 -1.88 17.13 13.46
N ASN A 271 -2.14 18.17 14.26
CA ASN A 271 -1.59 19.53 14.07
C ASN A 271 -2.04 20.21 12.74
N LEU A 272 -3.25 19.87 12.28
CA LEU A 272 -3.91 20.53 11.13
C LEU A 272 -4.65 21.80 11.56
N LYS A 273 -4.96 21.93 12.85
CA LYS A 273 -5.55 23.12 13.47
C LYS A 273 -5.17 23.22 14.94
N LYS A 274 -5.39 24.41 15.54
CA LYS A 274 -4.93 24.74 16.91
C LYS A 274 -5.76 24.12 18.04
N ASP A 275 -7.05 23.91 17.82
CA ASP A 275 -8.00 23.46 18.85
C ASP A 275 -8.92 22.35 18.34
N LYS A 276 -9.67 21.73 19.25
CA LYS A 276 -10.57 20.61 18.97
C LYS A 276 -11.96 21.02 18.47
N SER A 277 -12.19 22.31 18.17
CA SER A 277 -13.52 22.76 17.73
C SER A 277 -13.96 21.98 16.49
N PRO A 278 -15.27 21.67 16.36
CA PRO A 278 -15.79 20.94 15.21
C PRO A 278 -15.41 21.59 13.88
N CYS A 279 -15.06 20.79 12.87
CA CYS A 279 -14.77 21.29 11.53
C CYS A 279 -15.16 20.29 10.44
N SER A 280 -15.20 20.75 9.19
CA SER A 280 -15.34 19.89 8.00
C SER A 280 -13.98 19.58 7.39
N ALA A 281 -13.88 18.52 6.59
CA ALA A 281 -12.64 18.18 5.88
C ALA A 281 -12.26 19.28 4.87
N ASN A 282 -13.26 19.85 4.19
CA ASN A 282 -13.08 20.95 3.23
C ASN A 282 -12.43 22.19 3.86
N TYR A 283 -12.77 22.51 5.12
CA TYR A 283 -12.17 23.63 5.85
C TYR A 283 -10.64 23.51 5.99
N LEU A 284 -10.12 22.28 6.03
CA LEU A 284 -8.69 22.00 6.26
C LEU A 284 -7.84 22.01 4.97
N ILE A 285 -8.45 22.08 3.78
CA ILE A 285 -7.75 21.99 2.49
C ILE A 285 -6.72 23.11 2.35
N ASN A 286 -7.14 24.35 2.56
CA ASN A 286 -6.30 25.53 2.30
C ASN A 286 -5.09 25.63 3.24
N SER A 287 -5.20 25.06 4.45
CA SER A 287 -4.12 25.04 5.44
C SER A 287 -3.20 23.82 5.31
N PHE A 288 -3.48 22.87 4.41
CA PHE A 288 -2.72 21.63 4.31
C PHE A 288 -1.35 21.78 3.64
N GLY A 289 -1.16 22.80 2.78
CA GLY A 289 0.05 22.95 1.97
C GLY A 289 1.37 23.01 2.75
N SER A 290 1.34 23.34 4.04
CA SER A 290 2.50 23.40 4.94
C SER A 290 2.49 22.28 6.00
N TYR A 291 1.81 21.17 5.76
CA TYR A 291 1.73 20.07 6.71
C TYR A 291 3.11 19.44 6.99
N ASP A 292 3.49 19.33 8.27
CA ASP A 292 4.72 18.69 8.69
C ASP A 292 4.55 17.16 8.81
N TRP A 293 5.18 16.45 7.88
CA TRP A 293 5.17 14.99 7.82
C TRP A 293 6.11 14.31 8.83
N ASN A 294 6.93 15.04 9.58
CA ASN A 294 7.87 14.46 10.54
C ASN A 294 7.20 14.00 11.84
N LYS A 295 5.92 14.33 12.04
CA LYS A 295 5.16 13.92 13.21
C LYS A 295 4.96 12.41 13.21
N SER A 296 5.53 11.72 14.21
CA SER A 296 5.54 10.26 14.29
C SER A 296 4.45 9.67 15.20
N SER A 297 3.97 10.43 16.20
CA SER A 297 2.96 9.95 17.16
C SER A 297 2.02 11.03 17.69
N VAL A 298 0.85 10.60 18.17
CA VAL A 298 -0.16 11.46 18.81
C VAL A 298 -0.70 10.78 20.07
N TYR A 299 -0.68 11.44 21.23
CA TYR A 299 -1.35 10.92 22.42
C TYR A 299 -2.85 11.19 22.33
N SER A 300 -3.64 10.12 22.27
CA SER A 300 -5.10 10.22 22.06
C SER A 300 -5.83 10.94 23.19
N SER A 301 -5.41 10.73 24.44
CA SER A 301 -5.99 11.36 25.64
C SER A 301 -6.03 12.88 25.58
N ASP A 302 -5.10 13.49 24.83
CA ASP A 302 -4.99 14.94 24.73
C ASP A 302 -6.06 15.52 23.81
N PHE A 303 -6.73 14.71 23.00
CA PHE A 303 -7.67 15.15 21.95
C PHE A 303 -9.03 14.48 22.01
N LEU A 304 -9.07 13.20 22.38
CA LEU A 304 -10.25 12.36 22.34
C LEU A 304 -10.44 11.71 23.70
N PRO A 305 -11.66 11.72 24.26
CA PRO A 305 -11.92 10.93 25.45
C PRO A 305 -11.80 9.44 25.10
N LEU A 306 -11.10 8.73 25.98
CA LEU A 306 -10.98 7.27 26.00
C LEU A 306 -11.97 6.70 27.04
#